data_AF-A0A5B8NUE6-F1
#
_entry.id   AF-A0A5B8NUE6-F1
#
_cell.length_a   1.000
_cell.length_b   1.000
_cell.length_c   1.000
_cell.angle_alpha   90.00
_cell.angle_beta   90.00
_cell.angle_gamma   90.00
#
_symmetry.space_group_name_H-M   'P 1'
#
loop_
_entity.id
_entity.type
_entity.pdbx_description
1 polymer ?
#
loop_
_entity_poly.entity_id
_entity_poly.type
_entity_poly.pdbx_seq_one_letter_code
_entity_poly.pdbx_strand_id
1 'polypeptide(L)'
;MAVPFDPHPLLQDYAHPECLVSAAWLSARLGTDGIRVIESDEDSLLYDIGHIPGAIRINWLKDLNDGSIRDFISGEQFAALMEEKGISRDDTVIIYGDKANSWAAFTFWIFKLFGHEDVRLLNGGRDAWMAEERDTSFSIPEYPATHYPVVERVDVPLRAFFTDVLEKNNNTVLLDVREEDEYIGKNSTSYPHKGALRQGHIPSAMNITWDKTILPNTYFRSHENLKEIFQTLDDSMEIITYCQTGERAAHTWFVLKYLVGIKNVRIYDGSWAEWGNMVRNPIIRGSLPA
;
A
#
# COMPACT_ATOMS: atom_id res chain seq x y z
N MET A 1 -16.46 21.25 1.91
CA MET A 1 -15.92 21.71 0.61
C MET A 1 -14.85 20.70 0.22
N ALA A 2 -14.81 20.25 -1.03
CA ALA A 2 -13.79 19.30 -1.47
C ALA A 2 -12.39 19.89 -1.23
N VAL A 3 -11.53 19.12 -0.57
CA VAL A 3 -10.16 19.55 -0.27
C VAL A 3 -9.39 19.59 -1.59
N PRO A 4 -8.81 20.73 -1.99
CA PRO A 4 -8.18 20.85 -3.30
C PRO A 4 -7.01 19.88 -3.45
N PHE A 5 -6.69 19.49 -4.67
CA PHE A 5 -5.49 18.70 -4.94
C PHE A 5 -4.22 19.51 -4.65
N ASP A 6 -3.11 18.82 -4.42
CA ASP A 6 -1.82 19.48 -4.23
C ASP A 6 -1.27 19.94 -5.58
N PRO A 7 -1.11 21.26 -5.84
CA PRO A 7 -0.59 21.76 -7.11
C PRO A 7 0.95 21.65 -7.20
N HIS A 8 1.62 20.96 -6.26
CA HIS A 8 3.07 20.83 -6.26
C HIS A 8 3.57 20.29 -7.61
N PRO A 9 4.49 20.98 -8.32
CA PRO A 9 4.90 20.64 -9.68
C PRO A 9 5.39 19.20 -9.84
N LEU A 10 6.18 18.70 -8.89
CA LEU A 10 6.71 17.33 -8.92
C LEU A 10 5.64 16.23 -8.83
N LEU A 11 4.41 16.56 -8.45
CA LEU A 11 3.31 15.60 -8.41
C LEU A 11 2.50 15.60 -9.71
N GLN A 12 2.52 16.71 -10.47
CA GLN A 12 1.61 16.91 -11.61
C GLN A 12 1.90 16.01 -12.81
N ASP A 13 3.11 15.45 -12.88
CA ASP A 13 3.50 14.56 -13.98
C ASP A 13 2.98 13.12 -13.78
N TYR A 14 2.48 12.76 -12.60
CA TYR A 14 1.87 11.44 -12.34
C TYR A 14 0.53 11.30 -13.07
N ALA A 15 0.10 10.06 -13.32
CA ALA A 15 -1.19 9.80 -13.96
C ALA A 15 -2.39 10.25 -13.10
N HIS A 16 -2.26 10.12 -11.77
CA HIS A 16 -3.26 10.51 -10.78
C HIS A 16 -2.60 11.37 -9.67
N PRO A 17 -2.28 12.65 -9.96
CA PRO A 17 -1.65 13.55 -8.99
C PRO A 17 -2.51 13.76 -7.72
N GLU A 18 -3.83 13.60 -7.83
CA GLU A 18 -4.78 13.72 -6.73
C GLU A 18 -4.56 12.70 -5.60
N CYS A 19 -3.90 11.58 -5.87
CA CYS A 19 -3.64 10.53 -4.88
C CYS A 19 -2.38 10.77 -4.03
N LEU A 20 -1.66 11.88 -4.24
CA LEU A 20 -0.48 12.26 -3.47
C LEU A 20 -0.58 13.67 -2.91
N VAL A 21 0.06 13.89 -1.77
CA VAL A 21 0.30 15.22 -1.22
C VAL A 21 1.75 15.38 -0.80
N SER A 22 2.29 16.58 -0.92
CA SER A 22 3.58 16.97 -0.37
C SER A 22 3.49 17.30 1.11
N ALA A 23 4.61 17.16 1.82
CA ALA A 23 4.68 17.53 3.23
C ALA A 23 4.39 19.02 3.47
N ALA A 24 4.79 19.90 2.54
CA ALA A 24 4.48 21.32 2.59
C ALA A 24 2.97 21.59 2.47
N TRP A 25 2.28 20.90 1.57
CA TRP A 25 0.83 21.04 1.39
C TRP A 25 0.06 20.57 2.62
N LEU A 26 0.48 19.44 3.21
CA LEU A 26 -0.16 18.89 4.41
C LEU A 26 0.07 19.78 5.62
N SER A 27 1.32 20.23 5.84
CA SER A 27 1.68 21.13 6.95
C SER A 27 0.83 22.41 6.95
N ALA A 28 0.56 22.99 5.77
CA ALA A 28 -0.28 24.18 5.63
C ALA A 28 -1.78 23.94 5.90
N ARG A 29 -2.21 22.69 6.07
CA ARG A 29 -3.62 22.28 6.20
C ARG A 29 -3.92 21.41 7.42
N LEU A 30 -2.94 21.16 8.28
CA LEU A 30 -3.18 20.45 9.53
C LEU A 30 -4.30 21.14 10.33
N GLY A 31 -5.25 20.35 10.81
CA GLY A 31 -6.42 20.85 11.55
C GLY A 31 -7.55 21.42 10.68
N THR A 32 -7.46 21.35 9.35
CA THR A 32 -8.58 21.74 8.47
C THR A 32 -9.72 20.72 8.55
N ASP A 33 -10.95 21.20 8.70
CA ASP A 33 -12.14 20.35 8.66
C ASP A 33 -12.24 19.59 7.32
N GLY A 34 -12.64 18.33 7.38
CA GLY A 34 -12.70 17.45 6.21
C GLY A 34 -11.36 16.80 5.83
N ILE A 35 -10.28 17.00 6.60
CA ILE A 35 -9.03 16.25 6.43
C ILE A 35 -8.82 15.32 7.63
N ARG A 36 -8.44 14.07 7.36
CA ARG A 36 -8.01 13.11 8.38
C ARG A 36 -6.64 12.57 8.03
N VAL A 37 -5.69 12.74 8.93
CA VAL A 37 -4.32 12.27 8.77
C VAL A 37 -4.17 10.95 9.53
N ILE A 38 -3.68 9.92 8.86
CA ILE A 38 -3.57 8.57 9.40
C ILE A 38 -2.11 8.12 9.34
N GLU A 39 -1.58 7.69 10.47
CA GLU A 39 -0.31 6.97 10.54
C GLU A 39 -0.57 5.45 10.55
N SER A 40 0.12 4.73 9.67
CA SER A 40 0.04 3.28 9.52
C SER A 40 1.41 2.69 9.19
N ASP A 41 2.05 2.13 10.22
CA ASP A 41 3.43 1.61 10.18
C ASP A 41 3.51 0.09 10.29
N GLU A 42 4.68 -0.47 9.95
CA GLU A 42 5.00 -1.86 10.34
C GLU A 42 5.07 -2.00 11.86
N ASP A 43 5.81 -1.10 12.50
CA ASP A 43 5.89 -1.00 13.95
C ASP A 43 4.90 0.06 14.46
N SER A 44 3.73 -0.40 14.84
CA SER A 44 2.66 0.44 15.38
C SER A 44 3.04 1.24 16.65
N LEU A 45 4.15 0.93 17.32
CA LEU A 45 4.64 1.71 18.47
C LEU A 45 5.38 2.98 18.03
N LEU A 46 5.73 3.12 16.74
CA LEU A 46 6.39 4.33 16.21
C LEU A 46 5.52 5.58 16.36
N TYR A 47 4.20 5.43 16.25
CA TYR A 47 3.26 6.51 16.53
C TYR A 47 3.42 7.10 17.95
N ASP A 48 3.70 6.24 18.95
CA ASP A 48 3.77 6.64 20.36
C ASP A 48 5.07 7.43 20.67
N ILE A 49 6.10 7.34 19.81
CA ILE A 49 7.35 8.09 19.93
C ILE A 49 7.33 9.42 19.15
N GLY A 50 6.17 9.82 18.63
CA GLY A 50 5.93 11.10 17.96
C GLY A 50 5.36 10.90 16.56
N HIS A 51 4.34 11.67 16.20
CA HIS A 51 3.58 11.58 14.95
C HIS A 51 3.28 12.97 14.39
N ILE A 52 2.76 13.06 13.17
CA ILE A 52 2.32 14.35 12.59
C ILE A 52 1.19 14.93 13.46
N PRO A 53 1.21 16.23 13.81
CA PRO A 53 0.17 16.82 14.66
C PRO A 53 -1.25 16.59 14.11
N GLY A 54 -2.12 16.03 14.95
CA GLY A 54 -3.50 15.68 14.57
C GLY A 54 -3.64 14.35 13.82
N ALA A 55 -2.56 13.59 13.64
CA ALA A 55 -2.65 12.25 13.07
C ALA A 55 -3.27 11.25 14.05
N ILE A 56 -4.11 10.37 13.53
CA ILE A 56 -4.64 9.19 14.22
C ILE A 56 -3.88 7.94 13.78
N ARG A 57 -3.81 6.94 14.65
CA ARG A 57 -3.22 5.64 14.32
C ARG A 57 -4.27 4.67 13.80
N ILE A 58 -3.96 4.02 12.68
CA ILE A 58 -4.58 2.76 12.26
C ILE A 58 -3.51 1.68 12.28
N ASN A 59 -3.69 0.68 13.14
CA ASN A 59 -2.81 -0.48 13.22
C ASN A 59 -3.28 -1.53 12.20
N TRP A 60 -2.50 -1.75 11.14
CA TRP A 60 -2.88 -2.70 10.08
C TRP A 60 -3.22 -4.09 10.63
N LEU A 61 -2.46 -4.60 11.61
CA LEU A 61 -2.61 -5.94 12.15
C LEU A 61 -3.84 -6.08 13.05
N LYS A 62 -4.13 -5.08 13.88
CA LYS A 62 -5.23 -5.14 14.87
C LYS A 62 -6.54 -4.59 14.35
N ASP A 63 -6.47 -3.50 13.58
CA ASP A 63 -7.64 -2.71 13.22
C ASP A 63 -8.22 -3.16 11.87
N LEU A 64 -7.39 -3.68 10.95
CA LEU A 64 -7.81 -3.99 9.57
C LEU A 64 -7.90 -5.49 9.24
N ASN A 65 -7.47 -6.37 10.14
CA ASN A 65 -7.53 -7.83 9.96
C ASN A 65 -8.61 -8.45 10.86
N ASP A 66 -9.23 -9.52 10.38
CA ASP A 66 -10.10 -10.35 11.20
C ASP A 66 -9.32 -11.06 12.31
N GLY A 67 -9.92 -11.19 13.49
CA GLY A 67 -9.25 -11.77 14.66
C GLY A 67 -9.12 -13.31 14.64
N SER A 68 -9.76 -14.00 13.69
CA SER A 68 -9.84 -15.46 13.64
C SER A 68 -9.38 -16.05 12.31
N ILE A 69 -9.71 -15.40 11.19
CA ILE A 69 -9.32 -15.84 9.85
C ILE A 69 -8.26 -14.91 9.27
N ARG A 70 -7.43 -15.44 8.35
CA ARG A 70 -6.49 -14.61 7.58
C ARG A 70 -7.24 -13.90 6.45
N ASP A 71 -8.04 -12.92 6.82
CA ASP A 71 -8.74 -12.02 5.91
C ASP A 71 -8.92 -10.63 6.56
N PHE A 72 -9.37 -9.66 5.77
CA PHE A 72 -9.69 -8.32 6.27
C PHE A 72 -11.05 -8.28 6.96
N ILE A 73 -11.24 -7.24 7.75
CA ILE A 73 -12.51 -6.95 8.43
C ILE A 73 -13.70 -6.82 7.45
N SER A 74 -14.92 -6.94 7.99
CA SER A 74 -16.17 -6.73 7.26
C SER A 74 -16.50 -5.24 7.07
N GLY A 75 -17.53 -4.95 6.27
CA GLY A 75 -18.04 -3.59 6.08
C GLY A 75 -18.54 -2.93 7.36
N GLU A 76 -19.19 -3.71 8.24
CA GLU A 76 -19.67 -3.25 9.54
C GLU A 76 -18.50 -2.89 10.46
N GLN A 77 -17.47 -3.74 10.49
CA GLN A 77 -16.27 -3.50 11.29
C GLN A 77 -15.49 -2.29 10.77
N PHE A 78 -15.37 -2.14 9.45
CA PHE A 78 -14.72 -0.97 8.85
C PHE A 78 -15.49 0.33 9.15
N ALA A 79 -16.81 0.33 9.02
CA ALA A 79 -17.65 1.47 9.38
C ALA A 79 -17.48 1.85 10.86
N ALA A 80 -17.53 0.87 11.77
CA ALA A 80 -17.32 1.09 13.20
C ALA A 80 -15.93 1.67 13.50
N LEU A 81 -14.88 1.18 12.83
CA LEU A 81 -13.53 1.73 12.94
C LEU A 81 -13.47 3.19 12.47
N MET A 82 -14.09 3.53 11.33
CA MET A 82 -14.12 4.91 10.84
C MET A 82 -14.84 5.85 11.81
N GLU A 83 -15.96 5.41 12.38
CA GLU A 83 -16.70 6.17 13.39
C GLU A 83 -15.88 6.38 14.67
N GLU A 84 -15.20 5.35 15.18
CA GLU A 84 -14.30 5.44 16.34
C GLU A 84 -13.15 6.43 16.08
N LYS A 85 -12.59 6.42 14.87
CA LYS A 85 -11.48 7.28 14.46
C LYS A 85 -11.94 8.68 14.03
N GLY A 86 -13.24 8.96 14.06
CA GLY A 86 -13.81 10.25 13.69
C GLY A 86 -13.66 10.61 12.20
N ILE A 87 -13.64 9.59 11.33
CA ILE A 87 -13.53 9.72 9.87
C ILE A 87 -14.93 9.68 9.25
N SER A 88 -15.32 10.72 8.53
CA SER A 88 -16.57 10.78 7.78
C SER A 88 -16.38 10.20 6.37
N ARG A 89 -17.47 9.81 5.71
CA ARG A 89 -17.41 9.27 4.34
C ARG A 89 -16.84 10.26 3.31
N ASP A 90 -17.05 11.55 3.53
CA ASP A 90 -16.65 12.64 2.62
C ASP A 90 -15.32 13.30 3.02
N ASP A 91 -14.65 12.80 4.07
CA ASP A 91 -13.35 13.33 4.48
C ASP A 91 -12.28 12.95 3.46
N THR A 92 -11.31 13.84 3.25
CA THR A 92 -10.05 13.51 2.59
C THR A 92 -9.13 12.81 3.57
N VAL A 93 -8.81 11.55 3.30
CA VAL A 93 -7.93 10.72 4.13
C VAL A 93 -6.50 10.76 3.58
N ILE A 94 -5.55 11.19 4.40
CA ILE A 94 -4.13 11.27 4.06
C ILE A 94 -3.37 10.28 4.92
N ILE A 95 -2.80 9.26 4.30
CA ILE A 95 -2.12 8.16 4.98
C ILE A 95 -0.61 8.29 4.80
N TYR A 96 0.13 8.07 5.87
CA TYR A 96 1.59 8.00 5.85
C TYR A 96 2.09 6.93 6.81
N GLY A 97 3.34 6.51 6.65
CA GLY A 97 3.96 5.56 7.56
C GLY A 97 5.45 5.39 7.30
N ASP A 98 6.05 4.51 8.08
CA ASP A 98 7.44 4.10 7.97
C ASP A 98 7.75 3.29 6.69
N LYS A 99 9.04 3.05 6.47
CA LYS A 99 9.56 2.17 5.40
C LYS A 99 9.01 2.55 4.04
N ALA A 100 9.17 3.84 3.71
CA ALA A 100 8.68 4.43 2.46
C ALA A 100 7.21 4.10 2.16
N ASN A 101 6.34 4.26 3.16
CA ASN A 101 4.88 4.10 3.04
C ASN A 101 4.40 2.68 2.68
N SER A 102 5.18 1.62 2.90
CA SER A 102 4.74 0.25 2.57
C SER A 102 3.38 -0.10 3.21
N TRP A 103 3.23 0.10 4.51
CA TRP A 103 1.97 -0.14 5.23
C TRP A 103 0.93 0.97 5.04
N ALA A 104 1.36 2.20 4.75
CA ALA A 104 0.44 3.27 4.37
C ALA A 104 -0.25 2.98 3.02
N ALA A 105 0.49 2.46 2.03
CA ALA A 105 -0.06 2.02 0.75
C ALA A 105 -0.97 0.79 0.90
N PHE A 106 -0.64 -0.12 1.83
CA PHE A 106 -1.51 -1.23 2.19
C PHE A 106 -2.85 -0.74 2.79
N THR A 107 -2.79 0.17 3.76
CA THR A 107 -3.99 0.79 4.36
C THR A 107 -4.78 1.57 3.29
N PHE A 108 -4.11 2.30 2.39
CA PHE A 108 -4.76 2.93 1.24
C PHE A 108 -5.55 1.92 0.40
N TRP A 109 -4.94 0.78 0.08
CA TRP A 109 -5.59 -0.27 -0.70
C TRP A 109 -6.85 -0.81 0.01
N ILE A 110 -6.77 -1.05 1.32
CA ILE A 110 -7.94 -1.46 2.13
C ILE A 110 -9.07 -0.42 2.06
N PHE A 111 -8.76 0.88 2.20
CA PHE A 111 -9.76 1.94 2.06
C PHE A 111 -10.44 1.92 0.67
N LYS A 112 -9.69 1.56 -0.38
CA LYS A 112 -10.25 1.40 -1.74
C LYS A 112 -11.14 0.17 -1.88
N LEU A 113 -10.90 -0.92 -1.14
CA LEU A 113 -11.82 -2.08 -1.10
C LEU A 113 -13.20 -1.69 -0.53
N PHE A 114 -13.25 -0.75 0.40
CA PHE A 114 -14.48 -0.18 0.96
C PHE A 114 -14.96 1.09 0.22
N GLY A 115 -14.32 1.41 -0.91
CA GLY A 115 -14.73 2.48 -1.81
C GLY A 115 -14.62 3.89 -1.25
N HIS A 116 -13.76 4.15 -0.26
CA HIS A 116 -13.54 5.53 0.19
C HIS A 116 -12.91 6.36 -0.94
N GLU A 117 -13.56 7.47 -1.30
CA GLU A 117 -13.31 8.17 -2.56
C GLU A 117 -11.97 8.91 -2.54
N ASP A 118 -11.79 9.82 -1.58
CA ASP A 118 -10.60 10.67 -1.48
C ASP A 118 -9.61 10.13 -0.43
N VAL A 119 -8.73 9.25 -0.90
CA VAL A 119 -7.61 8.72 -0.12
C VAL A 119 -6.34 9.12 -0.84
N ARG A 120 -5.34 9.61 -0.10
CA ARG A 120 -4.06 10.10 -0.60
C ARG A 120 -2.92 9.56 0.25
N LEU A 121 -1.72 9.41 -0.34
CA LEU A 121 -0.49 9.18 0.43
C LEU A 121 0.29 10.47 0.61
N LEU A 122 0.90 10.65 1.78
CA LEU A 122 1.94 11.66 1.97
C LEU A 122 3.21 11.18 1.27
N ASN A 123 3.65 11.88 0.23
CA ASN A 123 4.85 11.51 -0.51
C ASN A 123 6.08 11.55 0.40
N GLY A 124 6.87 10.46 0.44
CA GLY A 124 7.99 10.27 1.36
C GLY A 124 7.62 9.79 2.77
N GLY A 125 6.34 9.82 3.15
CA GLY A 125 5.86 9.21 4.38
C GLY A 125 6.46 9.79 5.66
N ARG A 126 6.57 8.94 6.69
CA ARG A 126 7.15 9.29 8.00
C ARG A 126 8.62 9.66 7.87
N ASP A 127 9.37 8.87 7.09
CA ASP A 127 10.81 8.99 6.96
C ASP A 127 11.22 10.36 6.40
N ALA A 128 10.57 10.81 5.32
CA ALA A 128 10.80 12.14 4.76
C ALA A 128 10.36 13.28 5.70
N TRP A 129 9.21 13.14 6.37
CA TRP A 129 8.73 14.15 7.32
C TRP A 129 9.73 14.40 8.45
N MET A 130 10.28 13.32 9.00
CA MET A 130 11.30 13.38 10.07
C MET A 130 12.63 13.91 9.55
N ALA A 131 13.07 13.48 8.37
CA ALA A 131 14.32 13.96 7.75
C ALA A 131 14.29 15.45 7.40
N GLU A 132 13.10 16.00 7.15
CA GLU A 132 12.88 17.44 6.94
C GLU A 132 12.72 18.24 8.25
N GLU A 133 12.89 17.59 9.41
CA GLU A 133 12.77 18.21 10.74
C GLU A 133 11.45 18.97 10.95
N ARG A 134 10.36 18.42 10.39
CA ARG A 134 9.02 19.01 10.53
C ARG A 134 8.42 18.72 11.90
N ASP A 135 7.45 19.55 12.29
CA ASP A 135 6.76 19.44 13.57
C ASP A 135 6.17 18.04 13.78
N THR A 136 6.36 17.52 14.99
CA THR A 136 5.75 16.29 15.48
C THR A 136 5.01 16.55 16.78
N SER A 137 4.11 15.66 17.14
CA SER A 137 3.31 15.70 18.35
C SER A 137 3.29 14.33 19.02
N PHE A 138 3.06 14.34 20.32
CA PHE A 138 2.73 13.15 21.12
C PHE A 138 1.25 13.16 21.54
N SER A 139 0.52 14.22 21.18
CA SER A 139 -0.87 14.41 21.56
C SER A 139 -1.78 13.60 20.66
N ILE A 140 -2.41 12.57 21.23
CA ILE A 140 -3.42 11.77 20.52
C ILE A 140 -4.68 12.64 20.35
N PRO A 141 -5.14 12.92 19.13
CA PRO A 141 -6.32 13.73 18.91
C PRO A 141 -7.58 12.94 19.28
N GLU A 142 -8.56 13.64 19.86
CA GLU A 142 -9.91 13.13 20.06
C GLU A 142 -10.83 13.79 19.04
N TYR A 143 -11.26 13.03 18.05
CA TYR A 143 -12.28 13.46 17.09
C TYR A 143 -13.65 12.94 17.51
N PRO A 144 -14.73 13.72 17.34
CA PRO A 144 -16.07 13.23 17.62
C PRO A 144 -16.38 12.06 16.68
N ALA A 145 -17.12 11.09 17.20
CA ALA A 145 -17.61 9.99 16.37
C ALA A 145 -18.44 10.53 15.20
N THR A 146 -18.20 9.98 14.02
CA THR A 146 -18.89 10.34 12.79
C THR A 146 -20.00 9.34 12.49
N HIS A 147 -20.68 9.52 11.36
CA HIS A 147 -21.51 8.47 10.79
C HIS A 147 -20.85 7.95 9.51
N TYR A 148 -20.46 6.69 9.50
CA TYR A 148 -19.87 6.04 8.33
C TYR A 148 -20.82 4.96 7.81
N PRO A 149 -21.17 4.96 6.51
CA PRO A 149 -22.11 3.97 5.98
C PRO A 149 -21.49 2.57 6.00
N VAL A 150 -22.27 1.58 6.42
CA VAL A 150 -21.92 0.17 6.20
C VAL A 150 -21.99 -0.11 4.71
N VAL A 151 -20.85 -0.49 4.13
CA VAL A 151 -20.69 -0.79 2.71
C VAL A 151 -20.17 -2.21 2.53
N GLU A 152 -20.62 -2.87 1.47
CA GLU A 152 -20.05 -4.17 1.09
C GLU A 152 -18.62 -3.99 0.57
N ARG A 153 -17.70 -4.85 1.02
CA ARG A 153 -16.32 -4.87 0.55
C ARG A 153 -16.25 -5.40 -0.88
N VAL A 154 -15.57 -4.68 -1.77
CA VAL A 154 -15.47 -5.03 -3.20
C VAL A 154 -14.05 -5.47 -3.55
N ASP A 155 -13.81 -6.78 -3.51
CA ASP A 155 -12.47 -7.36 -3.66
C ASP A 155 -12.01 -7.49 -5.12
N VAL A 156 -12.86 -8.06 -5.99
CA VAL A 156 -12.49 -8.52 -7.35
C VAL A 156 -11.68 -7.51 -8.19
N PRO A 157 -12.00 -6.20 -8.22
CA PRO A 157 -11.27 -5.25 -9.07
C PRO A 157 -9.85 -4.94 -8.58
N LEU A 158 -9.54 -5.18 -7.31
CA LEU A 158 -8.30 -4.74 -6.66
C LEU A 158 -7.52 -5.87 -5.99
N ARG A 159 -8.15 -7.03 -5.79
CA ARG A 159 -7.62 -8.19 -5.08
C ARG A 159 -7.65 -9.42 -5.98
N ALA A 160 -6.56 -10.19 -5.94
CA ALA A 160 -6.46 -11.49 -6.56
C ALA A 160 -6.32 -12.55 -5.48
N PHE A 161 -6.96 -13.70 -5.67
CA PHE A 161 -6.88 -14.83 -4.76
C PHE A 161 -5.97 -15.92 -5.30
N PHE A 162 -5.68 -16.92 -4.48
CA PHE A 162 -4.85 -18.06 -4.85
C PHE A 162 -5.26 -18.69 -6.20
N THR A 163 -6.56 -18.91 -6.41
CA THR A 163 -7.10 -19.50 -7.64
C THR A 163 -6.86 -18.60 -8.86
N ASP A 164 -6.98 -17.28 -8.72
CA ASP A 164 -6.73 -16.33 -9.81
C ASP A 164 -5.27 -16.41 -10.28
N VAL A 165 -4.34 -16.59 -9.35
CA VAL A 165 -2.91 -16.71 -9.65
C VAL A 165 -2.58 -18.08 -10.24
N LEU A 166 -3.18 -19.15 -9.71
CA LEU A 166 -2.96 -20.51 -10.19
C LEU A 166 -3.50 -20.73 -11.61
N GLU A 167 -4.69 -20.19 -11.89
CA GLU A 167 -5.42 -20.37 -13.15
C GLU A 167 -5.27 -19.18 -14.11
N LYS A 168 -4.29 -18.31 -13.86
CA LYS A 168 -4.05 -17.10 -14.65
C LYS A 168 -3.95 -17.41 -16.15
N ASN A 169 -4.45 -16.50 -16.97
CA ASN A 169 -4.34 -16.61 -18.41
C ASN A 169 -2.99 -16.05 -18.92
N ASN A 170 -2.70 -16.23 -20.20
CA ASN A 170 -1.42 -15.80 -20.81
C ASN A 170 -1.25 -14.26 -20.88
N ASN A 171 -2.31 -13.50 -20.65
CA ASN A 171 -2.32 -12.04 -20.64
C ASN A 171 -2.18 -11.46 -19.21
N THR A 172 -2.04 -12.32 -18.21
CA THR A 172 -1.82 -11.95 -16.81
C THR A 172 -0.32 -12.03 -16.48
N VAL A 173 0.27 -10.91 -16.10
CA VAL A 173 1.64 -10.81 -15.61
C VAL A 173 1.65 -10.89 -14.09
N LEU A 174 2.46 -11.82 -13.55
CA LEU A 174 2.74 -11.86 -12.12
C LEU A 174 4.00 -11.06 -11.83
N LEU A 175 3.92 -10.14 -10.87
CA LEU A 175 5.02 -9.29 -10.46
C LEU A 175 5.44 -9.61 -9.02
N ASP A 176 6.57 -10.29 -8.89
CA ASP A 176 7.24 -10.52 -7.61
C ASP A 176 8.05 -9.27 -7.25
N VAL A 177 7.61 -8.55 -6.22
CA VAL A 177 8.24 -7.28 -5.81
C VAL A 177 9.24 -7.45 -4.66
N ARG A 178 9.51 -8.69 -4.25
CA ARG A 178 10.51 -9.01 -3.21
C ARG A 178 11.93 -8.80 -3.71
N GLU A 179 12.89 -8.80 -2.80
CA GLU A 179 14.30 -8.70 -3.17
C GLU A 179 14.76 -9.87 -4.04
N GLU A 180 15.82 -9.66 -4.83
CA GLU A 180 16.35 -10.67 -5.76
C GLU A 180 16.69 -11.98 -5.03
N ASP A 181 17.27 -11.91 -3.83
CA ASP A 181 17.59 -13.09 -3.04
C ASP A 181 16.34 -13.88 -2.64
N GLU A 182 15.24 -13.22 -2.25
CA GLU A 182 13.96 -13.88 -1.98
C GLU A 182 13.42 -14.57 -3.24
N TYR A 183 13.44 -13.86 -4.38
CA TYR A 183 12.94 -14.33 -5.68
C TYR A 183 13.69 -15.58 -6.19
N ILE A 184 15.02 -15.58 -6.14
CA ILE A 184 15.83 -16.74 -6.60
C ILE A 184 15.84 -17.90 -5.58
N GLY A 185 15.21 -17.70 -4.41
CA GLY A 185 15.06 -18.69 -3.36
C GLY A 185 16.30 -18.84 -2.47
N LYS A 186 17.04 -17.75 -2.23
CA LYS A 186 18.08 -17.60 -1.21
C LYS A 186 17.52 -16.87 0.01
N ASN A 187 18.32 -16.79 1.07
CA ASN A 187 17.96 -16.02 2.27
C ASN A 187 18.34 -14.55 2.02
N SER A 188 17.36 -13.65 2.04
CA SER A 188 17.64 -12.22 2.11
C SER A 188 18.16 -11.85 3.50
N THR A 189 19.12 -10.93 3.53
CA THR A 189 19.64 -10.33 4.77
C THR A 189 18.69 -9.30 5.34
N SER A 190 17.99 -8.54 4.48
CA SER A 190 17.07 -7.47 4.87
C SER A 190 15.71 -8.02 5.31
N TYR A 191 15.26 -9.10 4.65
CA TYR A 191 14.00 -9.78 4.89
C TYR A 191 14.26 -11.28 5.07
N PRO A 192 14.74 -11.71 6.25
CA PRO A 192 14.93 -13.12 6.53
C PRO A 192 13.62 -13.89 6.37
N HIS A 193 13.70 -15.14 5.87
CA HIS A 193 12.50 -15.96 5.66
C HIS A 193 11.67 -16.09 6.93
N LYS A 194 10.45 -15.55 6.88
CA LYS A 194 9.46 -15.72 7.95
C LYS A 194 8.33 -16.58 7.45
N GLY A 195 8.32 -17.83 7.91
CA GLY A 195 7.12 -18.68 7.89
C GLY A 195 6.83 -19.47 6.62
N ALA A 196 7.61 -19.36 5.54
CA ALA A 196 7.42 -20.18 4.32
C ALA A 196 8.30 -21.45 4.32
N LEU A 197 7.69 -22.62 4.11
CA LEU A 197 8.36 -23.93 4.04
C LEU A 197 9.20 -24.13 2.77
N ARG A 198 8.95 -23.35 1.71
CA ARG A 198 9.68 -23.39 0.43
C ARG A 198 10.11 -22.00 -0.02
N GLN A 199 11.22 -21.94 -0.74
CA GLN A 199 11.83 -20.72 -1.27
C GLN A 199 11.87 -20.77 -2.80
N GLY A 200 11.80 -19.60 -3.43
CA GLY A 200 11.70 -19.43 -4.88
C GLY A 200 10.65 -18.37 -5.22
N HIS A 201 10.10 -18.45 -6.42
CA HIS A 201 9.03 -17.58 -6.92
C HIS A 201 7.95 -18.41 -7.63
N ILE A 202 6.82 -17.74 -7.91
CA ILE A 202 5.71 -18.33 -8.67
C ILE A 202 6.14 -18.47 -10.13
N PRO A 203 5.90 -19.62 -10.82
CA PRO A 203 6.25 -19.77 -12.23
C PRO A 203 5.77 -18.61 -13.09
N SER A 204 6.55 -18.27 -14.12
CA SER A 204 6.38 -17.10 -14.99
C SER A 204 6.38 -15.71 -14.32
N ALA A 205 6.64 -15.58 -13.01
CA ALA A 205 6.69 -14.27 -12.36
C ALA A 205 7.91 -13.47 -12.80
N MET A 206 7.71 -12.18 -13.07
CA MET A 206 8.79 -11.22 -13.28
C MET A 206 9.23 -10.64 -11.93
N ASN A 207 10.53 -10.38 -11.76
CA ASN A 207 11.03 -9.69 -10.56
C ASN A 207 11.33 -8.22 -10.86
N ILE A 208 10.50 -7.32 -10.33
CA ILE A 208 10.78 -5.89 -10.26
C ILE A 208 10.61 -5.48 -8.80
N THR A 209 11.75 -5.33 -8.12
CA THR A 209 11.82 -5.06 -6.69
C THR A 209 11.19 -3.70 -6.36
N TRP A 210 10.40 -3.65 -5.28
CA TRP A 210 9.61 -2.47 -4.91
C TRP A 210 10.48 -1.21 -4.68
N ASP A 211 11.69 -1.40 -4.15
CA ASP A 211 12.67 -0.34 -3.83
C ASP A 211 13.16 0.41 -5.08
N LYS A 212 13.07 -0.18 -6.28
CA LYS A 212 13.36 0.54 -7.54
C LYS A 212 12.44 1.73 -7.76
N THR A 213 11.25 1.75 -7.16
CA THR A 213 10.24 2.80 -7.37
C THR A 213 10.39 4.01 -6.45
N ILE A 214 11.32 3.95 -5.49
CA ILE A 214 11.59 5.01 -4.53
C ILE A 214 13.01 5.57 -4.69
N LEU A 215 13.18 6.81 -4.24
CA LEU A 215 14.46 7.49 -4.08
C LEU A 215 15.07 7.17 -2.71
N PRO A 216 16.39 7.39 -2.50
CA PRO A 216 17.03 7.16 -1.20
C PRO A 216 16.42 7.95 -0.04
N ASN A 217 15.75 9.07 -0.32
CA ASN A 217 15.03 9.87 0.65
C ASN A 217 13.55 9.46 0.79
N THR A 218 13.18 8.25 0.35
CA THR A 218 11.84 7.61 0.44
C THR A 218 10.72 8.21 -0.41
N TYR A 219 10.99 9.32 -1.11
CA TYR A 219 10.07 9.86 -2.10
C TYR A 219 9.89 8.89 -3.28
N PHE A 220 8.69 8.85 -3.88
CA PHE A 220 8.49 8.16 -5.15
C PHE A 220 9.37 8.78 -6.26
N ARG A 221 9.84 7.94 -7.19
CA ARG A 221 10.52 8.42 -8.41
C ARG A 221 9.55 9.15 -9.34
N SER A 222 10.10 9.99 -10.22
CA SER A 222 9.30 10.70 -11.22
C SER A 222 8.52 9.77 -12.14
N HIS A 223 7.41 10.26 -12.70
CA HIS A 223 6.60 9.50 -13.65
C HIS A 223 7.42 8.93 -14.83
N GLU A 224 8.39 9.69 -15.35
CA GLU A 224 9.29 9.24 -16.42
C GLU A 224 10.14 8.03 -15.98
N ASN A 225 10.79 8.09 -14.82
CA ASN A 225 11.58 6.97 -14.31
C ASN A 225 10.71 5.75 -14.02
N LEU A 226 9.50 5.94 -13.48
CA LEU A 226 8.57 4.84 -13.24
C LEU A 226 8.12 4.18 -14.54
N LYS A 227 7.84 4.96 -15.60
CA LYS A 227 7.55 4.43 -16.93
C LYS A 227 8.71 3.64 -17.52
N GLU A 228 9.95 4.08 -17.30
CA GLU A 228 11.13 3.33 -17.74
C GLU A 228 11.28 2.00 -16.99
N ILE A 229 11.08 2.01 -15.66
CA ILE A 229 11.14 0.79 -14.83
C ILE A 229 10.10 -0.25 -15.28
N PHE A 230 8.88 0.20 -15.62
CA PHE A 230 7.75 -0.65 -15.98
C PHE A 230 7.46 -0.68 -17.49
N GLN A 231 8.43 -0.34 -18.33
CA GLN A 231 8.23 -0.16 -19.78
C GLN A 231 7.66 -1.40 -20.52
N THR A 232 7.74 -2.58 -19.91
CA THR A 232 7.20 -3.83 -20.47
C THR A 232 5.75 -4.11 -20.07
N LEU A 233 5.15 -3.26 -19.24
CA LEU A 233 3.81 -3.41 -18.69
C LEU A 233 2.91 -2.29 -19.24
N ASP A 234 1.70 -2.64 -19.65
CA ASP A 234 0.72 -1.68 -20.17
C ASP A 234 -0.73 -2.10 -19.87
N ASP A 235 -1.68 -1.26 -20.27
CA ASP A 235 -3.12 -1.44 -20.05
C ASP A 235 -3.75 -2.62 -20.81
N SER A 236 -3.02 -3.24 -21.75
CA SER A 236 -3.52 -4.44 -22.43
C SER A 236 -3.43 -5.69 -21.57
N MET A 237 -2.61 -5.66 -20.51
CA MET A 237 -2.34 -6.78 -19.61
C MET A 237 -3.14 -6.67 -18.31
N GLU A 238 -3.34 -7.80 -17.65
CA GLU A 238 -3.63 -7.83 -16.22
C GLU A 238 -2.33 -7.95 -15.43
N ILE A 239 -2.15 -7.16 -14.38
CA ILE A 239 -0.97 -7.24 -13.51
C ILE A 239 -1.40 -7.65 -12.12
N ILE A 240 -0.78 -8.71 -11.59
CA ILE A 240 -0.97 -9.15 -10.21
C ILE A 240 0.35 -8.98 -9.46
N THR A 241 0.38 -8.06 -8.49
CA THR A 241 1.55 -7.86 -7.62
C THR A 241 1.48 -8.81 -6.42
N TYR A 242 2.63 -9.33 -6.00
CA TYR A 242 2.75 -10.10 -4.76
C TYR A 242 4.12 -9.91 -4.10
N CYS A 243 4.18 -10.10 -2.78
CA CYS A 243 5.43 -10.09 -2.03
C CYS A 243 5.48 -11.24 -1.02
N GLN A 244 5.82 -10.96 0.25
CA GLN A 244 5.74 -11.93 1.34
C GLN A 244 4.34 -11.98 1.96
N THR A 245 3.79 -10.81 2.35
CA THR A 245 2.52 -10.69 3.09
C THR A 245 1.58 -9.58 2.56
N GLY A 246 1.86 -9.01 1.38
CA GLY A 246 1.01 -8.05 0.68
C GLY A 246 1.44 -6.57 0.80
N GLU A 247 2.24 -6.20 1.78
CA GLU A 247 2.60 -4.80 2.08
C GLU A 247 3.43 -4.13 0.97
N ARG A 248 4.55 -4.76 0.56
CA ARG A 248 5.38 -4.29 -0.56
C ARG A 248 4.64 -4.38 -1.89
N ALA A 249 3.75 -5.36 -2.04
CA ALA A 249 2.90 -5.51 -3.21
C ALA A 249 1.87 -4.38 -3.33
N ALA A 250 1.33 -3.89 -2.21
CA ALA A 250 0.45 -2.73 -2.16
C ALA A 250 1.16 -1.43 -2.54
N HIS A 251 2.41 -1.26 -2.11
CA HIS A 251 3.24 -0.14 -2.56
C HIS A 251 3.38 -0.15 -4.10
N THR A 252 3.82 -1.26 -4.69
CA THR A 252 3.97 -1.33 -6.16
C THR A 252 2.62 -1.26 -6.89
N TRP A 253 1.54 -1.80 -6.32
CA TRP A 253 0.19 -1.63 -6.86
C TRP A 253 -0.21 -0.15 -6.93
N PHE A 254 0.06 0.62 -5.87
CA PHE A 254 -0.20 2.05 -5.86
C PHE A 254 0.60 2.78 -6.94
N VAL A 255 1.89 2.45 -7.06
CA VAL A 255 2.79 3.01 -8.08
C VAL A 255 2.26 2.74 -9.50
N LEU A 256 1.96 1.47 -9.82
CA LEU A 256 1.46 1.11 -11.15
C LEU A 256 0.12 1.77 -11.46
N LYS A 257 -0.82 1.73 -10.50
CA LYS A 257 -2.19 2.19 -10.73
C LYS A 257 -2.33 3.70 -10.76
N TYR A 258 -1.70 4.42 -9.83
CA TYR A 258 -1.90 5.86 -9.66
C TYR A 258 -0.75 6.70 -10.20
N LEU A 259 0.49 6.22 -10.12
CA LEU A 259 1.64 7.03 -10.55
C LEU A 259 1.96 6.80 -12.04
N VAL A 260 1.95 5.55 -12.48
CA VAL A 260 2.14 5.17 -13.89
C VAL A 260 0.83 5.26 -14.68
N GLY A 261 -0.28 4.84 -14.09
CA GLY A 261 -1.63 4.92 -14.69
C GLY A 261 -2.15 3.62 -15.30
N ILE A 262 -1.60 2.46 -14.91
CA ILE A 262 -2.08 1.15 -15.39
C ILE A 262 -3.35 0.76 -14.65
N LYS A 263 -4.43 0.48 -15.38
CA LYS A 263 -5.76 0.33 -14.79
C LYS A 263 -5.96 -1.03 -14.12
N ASN A 264 -5.56 -2.10 -14.80
CA ASN A 264 -5.87 -3.47 -14.41
C ASN A 264 -4.77 -4.08 -13.54
N VAL A 265 -4.64 -3.57 -12.32
CA VAL A 265 -3.67 -4.03 -11.33
C VAL A 265 -4.39 -4.52 -10.08
N ARG A 266 -4.11 -5.76 -9.67
CA ARG A 266 -4.64 -6.42 -8.47
C ARG A 266 -3.50 -6.85 -7.54
N ILE A 267 -3.79 -6.97 -6.25
CA ILE A 267 -2.86 -7.49 -5.25
C ILE A 267 -3.23 -8.93 -4.90
N TYR A 268 -2.26 -9.84 -4.96
CA TYR A 268 -2.37 -11.15 -4.33
C TYR A 268 -1.78 -11.08 -2.90
N ASP A 269 -2.63 -10.76 -1.93
CA ASP A 269 -2.24 -10.51 -0.52
C ASP A 269 -1.84 -11.79 0.23
N GLY A 270 -2.36 -12.95 -0.20
CA GLY A 270 -1.89 -14.27 0.25
C GLY A 270 -0.37 -14.41 0.07
N SER A 271 0.12 -13.92 -1.08
CA SER A 271 1.54 -13.71 -1.38
C SER A 271 2.39 -14.97 -1.14
N TRP A 272 3.70 -14.82 -0.93
CA TRP A 272 4.60 -15.95 -0.70
C TRP A 272 4.32 -16.69 0.62
N ALA A 273 3.78 -16.01 1.64
CA ALA A 273 3.39 -16.66 2.89
C ALA A 273 2.30 -17.72 2.70
N GLU A 274 1.38 -17.52 1.76
CA GLU A 274 0.44 -18.56 1.33
C GLU A 274 1.11 -19.53 0.34
N TRP A 275 1.61 -19.02 -0.80
CA TRP A 275 2.07 -19.86 -1.90
C TRP A 275 3.21 -20.82 -1.50
N GLY A 276 4.18 -20.34 -0.73
CA GLY A 276 5.35 -21.10 -0.29
C GLY A 276 5.05 -22.17 0.77
N ASN A 277 3.83 -22.21 1.31
CA ASN A 277 3.36 -23.21 2.28
C ASN A 277 2.32 -24.18 1.70
N MET A 278 1.80 -23.91 0.51
CA MET A 278 0.80 -24.74 -0.13
C MET A 278 1.40 -26.04 -0.69
N VAL A 279 0.74 -27.15 -0.37
CA VAL A 279 1.17 -28.49 -0.78
C VAL A 279 1.04 -28.63 -2.29
N ARG A 280 2.13 -29.04 -2.96
CA ARG A 280 2.21 -29.31 -4.41
C ARG A 280 2.03 -28.08 -5.31
N ASN A 281 2.11 -26.87 -4.78
CA ASN A 281 2.18 -25.68 -5.64
C ASN A 281 3.48 -25.66 -6.44
N PRO A 282 3.43 -25.21 -7.71
CA PRO A 282 4.63 -25.10 -8.52
C PRO A 282 5.48 -23.92 -8.05
N ILE A 283 6.80 -24.14 -7.99
CA ILE A 283 7.79 -23.17 -7.52
C ILE A 283 9.03 -23.26 -8.41
N ILE A 284 9.54 -22.11 -8.83
CA ILE A 284 10.80 -22.00 -9.56
C ILE A 284 11.87 -21.39 -8.65
N ARG A 285 13.13 -21.81 -8.82
CA ARG A 285 14.31 -21.23 -8.16
C ARG A 285 15.29 -20.75 -9.22
N GLY A 286 16.13 -19.78 -8.86
CA GLY A 286 17.03 -19.11 -9.80
C GLY A 286 16.41 -17.87 -10.41
N SER A 287 17.15 -17.23 -11.33
CA SER A 287 16.83 -15.89 -11.86
C SER A 287 15.91 -15.88 -13.08
N LEU A 288 15.67 -17.03 -13.71
CA LEU A 288 14.86 -17.11 -14.92
C LEU A 288 13.39 -17.35 -14.56
N PRO A 289 12.45 -16.56 -15.12
CA PRO A 289 11.03 -16.88 -15.09
C PRO A 289 10.83 -18.15 -15.94
N ALA A 290 10.73 -19.32 -15.30
CA ALA A 290 10.44 -20.57 -15.99
C ALA A 290 8.93 -20.81 -16.13
#